data_AF-V3ZQY6-F1
#
_entry.id   AF-V3ZQY6-F1
#
_cell.length_a   1.000
_cell.length_b   1.000
_cell.length_c   1.000
_cell.angle_alpha   90.00
_cell.angle_beta   90.00
_cell.angle_gamma   90.00
#
_symmetry.space_group_name_H-M   'P 1'
#
loop_
_entity.id
_entity.type
_entity.pdbx_description
1 polymer ?
#
loop_
_entity_poly.entity_id
_entity_poly.type
_entity_poly.pdbx_seq_one_letter_code
_entity_poly.pdbx_strand_id
1 'polypeptide(L)' 'MTFVTTLYNSVLRRTSTFILAMVVTAYAFDRVVDEGGEAIWRYHNRGVSKKTAKIMVSMISQLHFQSMSFT' A
#
# COMPACT_ATOMS: atom_id res chain seq x y z
N MET A 1 -24.07 -27.34 -12.44
CA MET A 1 -23.14 -26.28 -12.88
C MET A 1 -22.41 -25.76 -11.66
N THR A 2 -21.08 -25.79 -11.64
CA THR A 2 -20.31 -25.24 -10.51
C THR A 2 -19.90 -23.80 -10.83
N PHE A 3 -19.64 -23.00 -9.80
CA PHE A 3 -19.20 -21.62 -9.96
C PHE A 3 -17.96 -21.50 -10.86
N VAL A 4 -17.02 -22.44 -10.71
CA VAL A 4 -15.79 -22.50 -11.51
C VAL A 4 -16.10 -22.74 -12.99
N THR A 5 -17.04 -23.65 -13.31
CA THR A 5 -17.44 -23.91 -14.70
C THR A 5 -18.09 -22.68 -15.33
N THR A 6 -18.89 -21.93 -14.57
CA THR A 6 -19.48 -20.67 -15.03
C THR A 6 -18.40 -19.62 -15.28
N LEU A 7 -17.51 -19.38 -14.31
CA LEU A 7 -16.43 -18.40 -14.43
C LEU A 7 -15.49 -18.70 -15.62
N TYR A 8 -15.16 -19.98 -15.82
CA TYR A 8 -14.35 -20.40 -16.95
C TYR A 8 -15.02 -20.05 -18.27
N ASN A 9 -16.28 -20.44 -18.44
CA ASN A 9 -17.03 -20.19 -19.67
C ASN A 9 -17.30 -18.71 -19.93
N SER A 10 -17.46 -17.89 -18.88
CA SER A 10 -17.75 -16.47 -18.99
C SER A 10 -16.52 -15.62 -19.29
N VAL A 11 -15.40 -15.85 -18.58
CA VAL A 11 -14.26 -14.92 -18.58
C VAL A 11 -12.97 -15.59 -19.05
N LEU A 12 -12.71 -16.83 -18.62
CA LEU A 12 -11.39 -17.47 -18.79
C LEU A 12 -11.26 -18.27 -20.10
N ARG A 13 -12.36 -18.52 -20.82
CA ARG A 13 -12.38 -19.40 -22.01
C ARG A 13 -11.70 -18.81 -23.24
N ARG A 14 -11.78 -17.49 -23.46
CA ARG A 14 -11.14 -16.83 -24.61
C ARG A 14 -9.91 -16.08 -24.16
N THR A 15 -8.79 -16.23 -24.89
CA THR A 15 -7.51 -15.60 -24.54
C THR A 15 -7.61 -14.08 -24.42
N SER A 16 -8.38 -13.42 -25.28
CA SER A 16 -8.57 -11.96 -25.23
C SER A 16 -9.31 -11.51 -23.97
N THR A 17 -10.37 -12.20 -23.55
CA THR A 17 -11.11 -11.87 -22.32
C THR A 17 -10.31 -12.25 -21.08
N PHE A 18 -9.53 -13.33 -21.16
CA PHE A 18 -8.62 -13.75 -20.10
C PHE A 18 -7.51 -12.71 -19.84
N ILE A 19 -6.85 -12.23 -20.90
CA ILE A 19 -5.81 -11.19 -20.76
C ILE A 19 -6.42 -9.91 -20.17
N LEU A 20 -7.60 -9.50 -20.63
CA LEU A 20 -8.28 -8.33 -20.10
C LEU A 20 -8.61 -8.48 -18.60
N ALA A 21 -9.11 -9.65 -18.20
CA ALA A 21 -9.36 -9.95 -16.79
C ALA A 21 -8.07 -9.92 -15.95
N MET A 22 -6.96 -10.42 -16.49
CA MET A 22 -5.66 -10.39 -15.82
C MET A 22 -5.14 -8.97 -15.63
N VAL A 23 -5.22 -8.10 -16.65
CA VAL A 23 -4.78 -6.70 -16.54
C VAL A 23 -5.60 -5.95 -15.48
N VAL A 24 -6.93 -6.10 -15.51
CA VAL A 24 -7.83 -5.47 -14.53
C VAL A 24 -7.53 -5.98 -13.13
N THR A 25 -7.35 -7.29 -12.97
CA THR A 25 -7.05 -7.90 -11.67
C THR A 25 -5.69 -7.46 -11.15
N ALA A 26 -4.67 -7.40 -11.99
CA ALA A 26 -3.34 -6.93 -11.61
C ALA A 26 -3.37 -5.48 -11.10
N TYR A 27 -4.09 -4.59 -11.80
CA TYR A 27 -4.24 -3.21 -11.37
C TYR A 27 -5.01 -3.09 -10.05
N ALA A 28 -6.11 -3.83 -9.89
CA ALA A 28 -6.87 -3.83 -8.64
C ALA A 28 -6.07 -4.43 -7.47
N PHE A 29 -5.33 -5.50 -7.73
CA PHE A 29 -4.50 -6.18 -6.74
C PHE A 29 -3.38 -5.28 -6.23
N ASP A 30 -2.71 -4.54 -7.11
CA ASP A 30 -1.67 -3.55 -6.74
C ASP A 30 -2.19 -2.58 -5.67
N ARG A 31 -3.38 -2.00 -5.89
CA ARG A 31 -4.00 -1.07 -4.93
C ARG A 31 -4.36 -1.73 -3.60
N VAL A 32 -4.98 -2.90 -3.66
CA VAL A 32 -5.43 -3.61 -2.45
C VAL A 32 -4.24 -4.07 -1.61
N VAL A 33 -3.18 -4.58 -2.26
CA VAL A 33 -2.00 -5.10 -1.55
C VAL A 33 -1.12 -3.98 -1.02
N ASP A 34 -0.93 -2.89 -1.75
CA ASP A 34 -0.18 -1.75 -1.22
C ASP A 34 -0.87 -1.14 0.01
N GLU A 35 -2.16 -0.84 -0.10
CA GLU A 35 -2.91 -0.24 1.01
C GLU A 35 -3.09 -1.22 2.18
N GLY A 36 -3.41 -2.48 1.87
CA GLY A 36 -3.57 -3.54 2.87
C GLY A 36 -2.26 -3.88 3.57
N GLY A 37 -1.17 -3.99 2.81
CA GLY A 37 0.17 -4.25 3.31
C GLY A 37 0.66 -3.14 4.23
N GLU A 38 0.49 -1.88 3.84
CA GLU A 38 0.83 -0.73 4.68
C GLU A 38 -0.04 -0.68 5.94
N ALA A 39 -1.33 -1.01 5.85
CA ALA A 39 -2.22 -1.07 7.01
C ALA A 39 -1.78 -2.15 8.02
N ILE A 40 -1.48 -3.36 7.54
CA ILE A 40 -0.96 -4.46 8.36
C ILE A 40 0.38 -4.07 8.99
N TRP A 41 1.30 -3.52 8.19
CA TRP A 41 2.61 -3.09 8.66
C TRP A 41 2.53 -2.02 9.74
N ARG A 42 1.65 -1.03 9.55
CA ARG A 42 1.39 0.02 10.55
C ARG A 42 0.73 -0.51 11.80
N TYR A 43 -0.19 -1.46 11.66
CA TYR A 43 -0.85 -2.09 12.79
C TYR A 43 0.16 -2.89 13.64
N HIS A 44 1.05 -3.61 12.98
CA HIS A 44 2.09 -4.39 13.65
C HIS A 44 3.15 -3.48 14.31
N ASN A 45 3.63 -2.45 13.61
CA ASN A 45 4.69 -1.56 14.08
C ASN A 45 4.17 -0.26 14.73
N ARG A 46 3.04 -0.34 15.46
CA ARG A 46 2.50 0.82 16.18
C ARG A 46 3.52 1.32 17.21
N GLY A 47 4.06 2.51 16.99
CA GLY A 47 5.01 3.18 17.89
C GLY A 47 6.33 3.60 17.23
N VAL A 48 6.83 2.83 16.26
CA VAL A 48 8.12 3.10 15.59
C VAL A 48 7.89 3.38 14.10
N SER A 49 6.94 4.28 13.81
CA SER A 49 6.61 4.61 12.42
C SER A 49 7.64 5.57 11.81
N LYS A 50 7.84 5.49 10.50
CA LYS A 50 8.63 6.48 9.73
C LYS A 50 8.15 7.92 9.99
N LYS A 51 6.85 8.09 10.27
CA LYS A 51 6.25 9.38 10.59
C LYS A 51 6.71 9.88 11.96
N THR A 52 6.80 9.00 12.96
CA THR A 52 7.39 9.29 14.28
C THR A 52 8.85 9.72 14.16
N ALA A 53 9.66 8.97 13.40
CA ALA A 53 11.06 9.31 13.18
C ALA A 53 11.22 10.68 12.49
N LYS A 54 10.39 11.00 11.50
CA LYS A 54 10.42 12.29 10.79
C LYS A 54 10.07 13.47 11.70
N ILE A 55 9.13 13.29 12.63
CA ILE A 55 8.77 14.31 13.63
C ILE A 55 9.95 14.57 14.58
N MET A 56 10.59 13.51 15.08
CA MET A 56 11.76 13.66 15.96
C MET A 56 12.90 14.43 15.29
N VAL A 57 13.22 14.11 14.03
CA VAL A 57 14.26 14.82 13.26
C VAL A 57 13.90 16.30 13.07
N SER A 58 12.64 16.62 12.78
CA SER A 58 12.19 18.00 12.67
C SER A 58 12.29 18.76 13.99
N MET A 59 11.95 18.13 15.11
CA MET A 59 12.06 18.74 16.43
C MET A 59 13.52 19.01 16.81
N ILE A 60 14.42 18.08 16.53
CA ILE A 60 15.87 18.27 16.78
C ILE A 60 16.41 19.44 15.95
N SER A 61 16.02 19.55 14.67
CA SER A 61 16.43 20.68 13.82
C SER A 61 15.88 22.02 14.32
N GLN A 62 14.64 22.06 14.81
CA GLN A 62 14.02 23.25 15.40
C GLN A 62 14.73 23.70 16.69
N LEU A 63 15.09 22.75 17.55
CA LEU A 63 15.85 23.02 18.78
C LEU A 63 17.25 23.56 18.48
N HIS A 64 17.94 22.98 17.50
CA HIS A 64 19.24 23.48 17.06
C HIS A 64 19.16 24.91 16.50
N PHE A 65 18.13 25.20 15.68
CA PHE A 65 17.91 26.55 15.16
C PHE A 65 17.59 27.57 16.27
N GLN A 66 16.82 27.18 17.29
CA GLN A 66 16.58 28.03 18.46
C GLN A 66 17.88 28.33 19.25
N SER A 67 18.75 27.34 19.45
CA SER A 67 20.02 27.57 20.16
C SER A 67 20.97 28.54 19.45
N MET A 68 20.89 28.67 18.13
CA MET A 68 21.68 29.63 17.34
C MET A 68 21.10 31.05 17.34
N SER A 69 19.81 31.23 17.64
CA SER A 69 19.16 32.55 17.66
C SER A 69 19.31 33.28 19.00
N PHE A 70 19.81 32.61 20.05
CA PHE A 70 20.05 33.17 21.39
C PHE A 70 21.52 33.51 21.68
N THR A 71 22.41 33.40 20.68
CA THR A 71 23.81 33.85 20.72
C THR A 71 23.99 35.05 19.79
#